data_AF-A0A2H0BDU2-F1
#
_entry.id   AF-A0A2H0BDU2-F1
#
_cell.length_a   1.000
_cell.length_b   1.000
_cell.length_c   1.000
_cell.angle_alpha   90.00
_cell.angle_beta   90.00
_cell.angle_gamma   90.00
#
_symmetry.space_group_name_H-M   'P 1'
#
loop_
_entity.id
_entity.type
_entity.pdbx_description
1 polymer ?
#
loop_
_entity_poly.entity_id
_entity_poly.type
_entity_poly.pdbx_seq_one_letter_code
_entity_poly.pdbx_strand_id
1 'polypeptide(L)'
;MQEQTIIETQLEFYRNGGAGCLFAAHAARDPSKYGWRFSISNVDTVQIEELIQSAISLADVSTQSIIFPSVMMQEDLKTLLLILKETPSVSLEQEEEFEDAVCLGYRISIGDLKSWVTGFGGFDFFPKTRQAVFTEIVFRTKPRPDYEWVMKETPHGIIHLADMDMKGMRENQFKALWYGFFDNTENILGHKPDLRSAAKTTFAVPLELWRGV
;
A
#
# COMPACT_ATOMS: atom_id res chain seq x y z
N MET A 1 -4.46 -6.24 -22.11
CA MET A 1 -3.24 -5.46 -21.80
C MET A 1 -2.19 -6.45 -21.30
N GLN A 2 -0.94 -6.38 -21.76
CA GLN A 2 0.11 -7.29 -21.28
C GLN A 2 0.48 -6.91 -19.84
N GLU A 3 0.77 -7.89 -18.96
CA GLU A 3 1.07 -7.65 -17.54
C GLU A 3 2.16 -6.60 -17.33
N GLN A 4 3.21 -6.64 -18.16
CA GLN A 4 4.30 -5.65 -18.12
C GLN A 4 3.81 -4.21 -18.31
N THR A 5 2.81 -4.00 -19.19
CA THR A 5 2.23 -2.67 -19.42
C THR A 5 1.47 -2.18 -18.19
N ILE A 6 0.78 -3.08 -17.49
CA ILE A 6 0.04 -2.75 -16.25
C ILE A 6 1.02 -2.31 -15.17
N ILE A 7 2.07 -3.11 -14.94
CA ILE A 7 3.10 -2.83 -13.95
C ILE A 7 3.80 -1.50 -14.28
N GLU A 8 4.18 -1.27 -15.53
CA GLU A 8 4.86 -0.03 -15.92
C GLU A 8 3.96 1.21 -15.75
N THR A 9 2.67 1.09 -16.06
CA THR A 9 1.69 2.17 -15.82
C THR A 9 1.57 2.47 -14.32
N GLN A 10 1.53 1.44 -13.47
CA GLN A 10 1.47 1.62 -12.01
C GLN A 10 2.77 2.24 -11.47
N LEU A 11 3.93 1.82 -11.99
CA LEU A 11 5.22 2.43 -11.67
C LEU A 11 5.28 3.90 -12.09
N GLU A 12 4.75 4.26 -13.26
CA GLU A 12 4.70 5.65 -13.72
C GLU A 12 3.85 6.52 -12.78
N PHE A 13 2.71 6.02 -12.31
CA PHE A 13 1.93 6.68 -11.26
C PHE A 13 2.78 7.01 -10.02
N TYR A 14 3.57 6.04 -9.53
CA TYR A 14 4.46 6.27 -8.39
C TYR A 14 5.58 7.26 -8.70
N ARG A 15 6.28 7.10 -9.83
CA ARG A 15 7.40 7.97 -10.25
C ARG A 15 6.98 9.43 -10.37
N ASN A 16 5.74 9.68 -10.78
CA ASN A 16 5.15 11.01 -10.90
C ASN A 16 4.63 11.57 -9.56
N GLY A 17 4.82 10.85 -8.45
CA GLY A 17 4.44 11.30 -7.12
C GLY A 17 2.95 11.18 -6.80
N GLY A 18 2.19 10.41 -7.58
CA GLY A 18 0.74 10.27 -7.40
C GLY A 18 0.34 9.73 -6.03
N ALA A 19 1.21 8.92 -5.40
CA ALA A 19 1.01 8.41 -4.04
C ALA A 19 1.31 9.44 -2.93
N GLY A 20 1.76 10.65 -3.26
CA GLY A 20 2.23 11.67 -2.31
C GLY A 20 3.56 11.34 -1.60
N CYS A 21 3.95 10.07 -1.56
CA CYS A 21 5.19 9.57 -0.96
C CYS A 21 6.40 9.72 -1.87
N LEU A 22 7.32 10.62 -1.50
CA LEU A 22 8.55 10.86 -2.26
C LEU A 22 9.52 9.65 -2.22
N PHE A 23 9.47 8.83 -1.17
CA PHE A 23 10.23 7.57 -1.11
C PHE A 23 9.73 6.57 -2.15
N ALA A 24 8.41 6.41 -2.27
CA ALA A 24 7.82 5.56 -3.30
C ALA A 24 8.16 6.06 -4.71
N ALA A 25 8.11 7.37 -4.94
CA ALA A 25 8.50 7.97 -6.22
C ALA A 25 9.97 7.73 -6.57
N HIS A 26 10.86 7.75 -5.57
CA HIS A 26 12.26 7.42 -5.76
C HIS A 26 12.45 5.92 -6.04
N ALA A 27 11.85 5.05 -5.22
CA ALA A 27 12.00 3.61 -5.34
C ALA A 27 11.41 3.06 -6.65
N ALA A 28 10.33 3.63 -7.15
CA ALA A 28 9.69 3.23 -8.40
C ALA A 28 10.57 3.42 -9.65
N ARG A 29 11.66 4.19 -9.57
CA ARG A 29 12.63 4.33 -10.67
C ARG A 29 13.50 3.09 -10.85
N ASP A 30 13.70 2.32 -9.79
CA ASP A 30 14.49 1.09 -9.78
C ASP A 30 13.94 0.15 -8.70
N PRO A 31 12.73 -0.40 -8.88
CA PRO A 31 12.00 -1.09 -7.82
C PRO A 31 12.76 -2.33 -7.32
N SER A 32 13.47 -3.05 -8.19
CA SER A 32 14.26 -4.23 -7.82
C SER A 32 15.40 -3.89 -6.86
N LYS A 33 16.09 -2.76 -7.06
CA LYS A 33 17.14 -2.27 -6.13
C LYS A 33 16.62 -2.08 -4.70
N TYR A 34 15.37 -1.66 -4.55
CA TYR A 34 14.73 -1.43 -3.27
C TYR A 34 13.90 -2.63 -2.78
N GLY A 35 14.02 -3.78 -3.46
CA GLY A 35 13.31 -5.01 -3.11
C GLY A 35 11.78 -4.88 -3.24
N TRP A 36 11.31 -4.05 -4.17
CA TRP A 36 9.89 -3.85 -4.43
C TRP A 36 9.46 -4.69 -5.63
N ARG A 37 8.66 -5.73 -5.37
CA ARG A 37 8.12 -6.64 -6.38
C ARG A 37 6.68 -6.27 -6.72
N PHE A 38 6.35 -6.34 -8.00
CA PHE A 38 4.99 -6.14 -8.52
C PHE A 38 4.45 -7.45 -9.09
N SER A 39 3.18 -7.72 -8.86
CA SER A 39 2.49 -8.91 -9.36
C SER A 39 1.07 -8.55 -9.75
N ILE A 40 0.55 -9.22 -10.78
CA ILE A 40 -0.85 -9.11 -11.19
C ILE A 40 -1.62 -10.29 -10.61
N SER A 41 -2.82 -10.03 -10.09
CA SER A 41 -3.69 -11.08 -9.57
C SER A 41 -5.12 -10.88 -10.06
N ASN A 42 -5.83 -12.01 -10.23
CA ASN A 42 -7.28 -11.99 -10.18
C ASN A 42 -7.72 -11.80 -8.72
N VAL A 43 -8.99 -11.46 -8.54
CA VAL A 43 -9.62 -11.41 -7.22
C VAL A 43 -9.96 -12.84 -6.79
N ASP A 44 -8.95 -13.55 -6.30
CA ASP A 44 -9.03 -14.96 -5.91
C ASP A 44 -8.17 -15.23 -4.66
N THR A 45 -8.77 -15.90 -3.68
CA THR A 45 -8.15 -16.15 -2.37
C THR A 45 -6.85 -16.95 -2.48
N VAL A 46 -6.83 -17.98 -3.34
CA VAL A 46 -5.67 -18.87 -3.48
C VAL A 46 -4.52 -18.12 -4.15
N GLN A 47 -4.80 -17.40 -5.24
CA GLN A 47 -3.80 -16.64 -5.96
C GLN A 47 -3.19 -15.53 -5.09
N ILE A 48 -4.01 -14.80 -4.34
CA ILE A 48 -3.53 -13.74 -3.43
C ILE A 48 -2.64 -14.34 -2.33
N GLU A 49 -3.06 -15.43 -1.71
CA GLU A 49 -2.28 -16.12 -0.68
C GLU A 49 -0.92 -16.62 -1.24
N GLU A 50 -0.92 -17.23 -2.43
CA GLU A 50 0.30 -17.68 -3.10
C GLU A 50 1.28 -16.53 -3.36
N LEU A 51 0.78 -15.39 -3.82
CA LEU A 51 1.60 -14.19 -4.04
C LEU A 51 2.17 -13.64 -2.74
N ILE A 52 1.38 -13.61 -1.66
CA ILE A 52 1.83 -13.20 -0.32
C ILE A 52 2.93 -14.13 0.18
N GLN A 53 2.71 -15.45 0.19
CA GLN A 53 3.69 -16.42 0.68
C GLN A 53 4.96 -16.44 -0.18
N SER A 54 4.82 -16.32 -1.49
CA SER A 54 5.96 -16.16 -2.40
C SER A 54 6.77 -14.91 -2.03
N ALA A 55 6.12 -13.78 -1.74
CA ALA A 55 6.82 -12.54 -1.38
C ALA A 55 7.56 -12.67 -0.04
N ILE A 56 6.94 -13.33 0.93
CA ILE A 56 7.51 -13.56 2.27
C ILE A 56 8.72 -14.48 2.19
N SER A 57 8.67 -15.53 1.36
CA SER A 57 9.75 -16.52 1.25
C SER A 57 11.01 -16.00 0.53
N LEU A 58 10.86 -15.03 -0.37
CA LEU A 58 12.00 -14.42 -1.07
C LEU A 58 12.78 -13.47 -0.15
N ALA A 59 14.11 -13.58 -0.16
CA ALA A 59 15.00 -12.81 0.72
C ALA A 59 15.20 -11.37 0.25
N ASP A 60 15.15 -11.14 -1.06
CA ASP A 60 15.39 -9.87 -1.74
C ASP A 60 14.11 -9.03 -1.90
N VAL A 61 12.93 -9.64 -1.75
CA VAL A 61 11.65 -8.93 -1.74
C VAL A 61 11.37 -8.43 -0.33
N SER A 62 11.36 -7.10 -0.19
CA SER A 62 11.03 -6.39 1.05
C SER A 62 9.65 -5.72 1.01
N THR A 63 9.13 -5.48 -0.19
CA THR A 63 7.84 -4.83 -0.46
C THR A 63 7.15 -5.55 -1.62
N GLN A 64 5.87 -5.84 -1.46
CA GLN A 64 5.04 -6.48 -2.47
C GLN A 64 3.88 -5.55 -2.84
N SER A 65 3.71 -5.39 -4.15
CA SER A 65 2.56 -4.78 -4.80
C SER A 65 1.75 -5.85 -5.52
N ILE A 66 0.47 -6.00 -5.19
CA ILE A 66 -0.46 -6.88 -5.91
C ILE A 66 -1.49 -5.99 -6.59
N ILE A 67 -1.50 -5.99 -7.92
CA ILE A 67 -2.38 -5.18 -8.76
C ILE A 67 -3.54 -6.05 -9.24
N PHE A 68 -4.75 -5.50 -9.20
CA PHE A 68 -6.01 -6.12 -9.59
C PHE A 68 -6.66 -5.34 -10.76
N PRO A 69 -6.26 -5.60 -12.02
CA PRO A 69 -6.75 -4.85 -13.17
C PRO A 69 -8.24 -5.07 -13.46
N SER A 70 -8.82 -6.14 -12.93
CA SER A 70 -10.25 -6.44 -13.06
C SER A 70 -11.13 -5.66 -12.10
N VAL A 71 -10.55 -4.99 -11.09
CA VAL A 71 -11.30 -4.23 -10.08
C VAL A 71 -11.49 -2.80 -10.58
N MET A 72 -12.61 -2.57 -11.26
CA MET A 72 -12.91 -1.32 -11.96
C MET A 72 -14.18 -0.63 -11.42
N MET A 73 -15.08 -1.39 -10.80
CA MET A 73 -16.35 -0.93 -10.25
C MET A 73 -16.41 -1.14 -8.73
N GLN A 74 -17.33 -0.43 -8.08
CA GLN A 74 -17.53 -0.52 -6.62
C GLN A 74 -17.83 -1.95 -6.15
N GLU A 75 -18.61 -2.71 -6.93
CA GLU A 75 -18.90 -4.12 -6.62
C GLU A 75 -17.65 -5.00 -6.73
N ASP A 76 -16.77 -4.74 -7.69
CA ASP A 76 -15.51 -5.48 -7.81
C ASP A 76 -14.60 -5.20 -6.60
N LEU A 77 -14.58 -3.93 -6.14
CA LEU A 77 -13.84 -3.54 -4.94
C LEU A 77 -14.42 -4.23 -3.71
N LYS A 78 -15.75 -4.27 -3.59
CA LYS A 78 -16.43 -5.01 -2.51
C LYS A 78 -16.06 -6.49 -2.52
N THR A 79 -16.05 -7.13 -3.69
CA THR A 79 -15.58 -8.52 -3.82
C THR A 79 -14.12 -8.66 -3.39
N LEU A 80 -13.23 -7.76 -3.81
CA LEU A 80 -11.83 -7.76 -3.36
C LEU A 80 -11.72 -7.68 -1.84
N LEU A 81 -12.44 -6.77 -1.20
CA LEU A 81 -12.41 -6.60 0.26
C LEU A 81 -12.88 -7.86 1.01
N LEU A 82 -13.90 -8.54 0.49
CA LEU A 82 -14.38 -9.82 1.02
C LEU A 82 -13.33 -10.92 0.86
N ILE A 83 -12.76 -11.05 -0.34
CA ILE A 83 -11.72 -12.04 -0.62
C ILE A 83 -10.47 -11.81 0.24
N LEU A 84 -10.09 -10.54 0.47
CA LEU A 84 -9.02 -10.20 1.41
C LEU A 84 -9.34 -10.65 2.82
N LYS A 85 -10.59 -10.52 3.29
CA LYS A 85 -11.01 -10.99 4.61
C LYS A 85 -10.97 -12.52 4.74
N GLU A 86 -11.15 -13.24 3.63
CA GLU A 86 -11.09 -14.70 3.55
C GLU A 86 -9.69 -15.26 3.28
N THR A 87 -8.74 -14.40 2.91
CA THR A 87 -7.35 -14.80 2.60
C THR A 87 -6.61 -15.17 3.88
N PRO A 88 -6.04 -16.39 4.00
CA PRO A 88 -5.48 -16.90 5.26
C PRO A 88 -4.45 -15.99 5.95
N SER A 89 -3.57 -15.35 5.18
CA SER A 89 -2.55 -14.46 5.72
C SER A 89 -3.06 -13.07 6.08
N VAL A 90 -4.31 -12.74 5.76
CA VAL A 90 -4.85 -11.40 5.83
C VAL A 90 -5.88 -11.30 6.96
N SER A 91 -5.80 -10.23 7.75
CA SER A 91 -6.79 -9.90 8.78
C SER A 91 -7.32 -8.47 8.61
N LEU A 92 -8.61 -8.27 8.85
CA LEU A 92 -9.19 -6.93 9.00
C LEU A 92 -9.10 -6.52 10.49
N GLU A 93 -8.27 -5.53 10.80
CA GLU A 93 -8.00 -5.12 12.19
C GLU A 93 -8.46 -3.70 12.52
N GLN A 94 -8.92 -2.96 11.50
CA GLN A 94 -9.54 -1.66 11.68
C GLN A 94 -10.78 -1.58 10.80
N GLU A 95 -11.88 -1.17 11.41
CA GLU A 95 -13.14 -0.88 10.75
C GLU A 95 -13.76 0.29 11.52
N GLU A 96 -13.54 1.50 11.00
CA GLU A 96 -13.88 2.75 11.71
C GLU A 96 -14.66 3.67 10.77
N GLU A 97 -15.88 4.04 11.16
CA GLU A 97 -16.66 5.05 10.43
C GLU A 97 -16.02 6.43 10.59
N PHE A 98 -15.90 7.15 9.49
CA PHE A 98 -15.37 8.51 9.45
C PHE A 98 -16.05 9.29 8.35
N GLU A 99 -16.82 10.31 8.76
CA GLU A 99 -17.68 11.09 7.86
C GLU A 99 -18.66 10.17 7.10
N ASP A 100 -18.55 10.10 5.77
CA ASP A 100 -19.38 9.32 4.85
C ASP A 100 -18.72 8.00 4.42
N ALA A 101 -17.63 7.59 5.07
CA ALA A 101 -16.86 6.40 4.73
C ALA A 101 -16.64 5.45 5.91
N VAL A 102 -16.37 4.18 5.60
CA VAL A 102 -15.72 3.22 6.51
C VAL A 102 -14.24 3.11 6.12
N CYS A 103 -13.36 3.36 7.09
CA CYS A 103 -11.91 3.17 6.96
C CYS A 103 -11.54 1.73 7.36
N LEU A 104 -11.21 0.92 6.37
CA LEU A 104 -10.83 -0.49 6.53
C LEU A 104 -9.31 -0.63 6.57
N GLY A 105 -8.77 -1.26 7.61
CA GLY A 105 -7.35 -1.51 7.77
C GLY A 105 -7.03 -3.00 7.81
N TYR A 106 -6.57 -3.52 6.66
CA TYR A 106 -6.10 -4.89 6.52
C TYR A 106 -4.63 -5.02 6.91
N ARG A 107 -4.27 -6.19 7.42
CA ARG A 107 -2.93 -6.57 7.83
C ARG A 107 -2.53 -7.89 7.20
N ILE A 108 -1.25 -8.04 6.89
CA ILE A 108 -0.68 -9.32 6.45
C ILE A 108 0.21 -9.88 7.56
N SER A 109 0.00 -11.15 7.91
CA SER A 109 0.77 -11.86 8.93
C SER A 109 2.13 -12.29 8.37
N ILE A 110 3.21 -11.97 9.09
CA ILE A 110 4.59 -12.29 8.71
C ILE A 110 5.31 -12.83 9.94
N GLY A 111 5.25 -14.15 10.13
CA GLY A 111 5.61 -14.75 11.41
C GLY A 111 4.76 -14.15 12.53
N ASP A 112 5.41 -13.66 13.59
CA ASP A 112 4.76 -13.00 14.72
C ASP A 112 4.46 -11.50 14.48
N LEU A 113 4.84 -10.97 13.32
CA LEU A 113 4.68 -9.56 12.96
C LEU A 113 3.48 -9.35 12.03
N LYS A 114 3.02 -8.10 11.95
CA LYS A 114 1.93 -7.69 11.06
C LYS A 114 2.34 -6.54 10.16
N SER A 115 2.24 -6.72 8.84
CA SER A 115 2.41 -5.60 7.91
C SER A 115 1.11 -4.85 7.71
N TRP A 116 1.17 -3.52 7.79
CA TRP A 116 0.06 -2.69 7.33
C TRP A 116 -0.07 -2.76 5.82
N VAL A 117 -1.29 -2.97 5.35
CA VAL A 117 -1.61 -2.97 3.92
C VAL A 117 -2.10 -1.58 3.54
N THR A 118 -1.52 -1.02 2.48
CA THR A 118 -1.95 0.22 1.86
C THR A 118 -2.66 -0.10 0.55
N GLY A 119 -3.84 0.47 0.32
CA GLY A 119 -4.59 0.32 -0.93
C GLY A 119 -4.50 1.54 -1.84
N PHE A 120 -4.56 1.30 -3.14
CA PHE A 120 -4.73 2.30 -4.20
C PHE A 120 -5.83 1.84 -5.17
N GLY A 121 -6.41 2.75 -5.93
CA GLY A 121 -7.32 2.40 -7.03
C GLY A 121 -7.97 3.59 -7.71
N GLY A 122 -8.72 3.34 -8.79
CA GLY A 122 -9.27 4.36 -9.68
C GLY A 122 -10.55 5.03 -9.19
N PHE A 123 -10.89 4.89 -7.91
CA PHE A 123 -12.16 5.36 -7.35
C PHE A 123 -12.06 6.81 -6.89
N ASP A 124 -13.04 7.61 -7.28
CA ASP A 124 -13.13 9.04 -6.97
C ASP A 124 -13.31 9.33 -5.47
N PHE A 125 -13.92 8.41 -4.72
CA PHE A 125 -14.04 8.48 -3.26
C PHE A 125 -12.76 8.15 -2.50
N PHE A 126 -11.72 7.61 -3.14
CA PHE A 126 -10.42 7.46 -2.48
C PHE A 126 -9.76 8.82 -2.27
N PRO A 127 -8.97 9.01 -1.19
CA PRO A 127 -8.12 10.19 -1.06
C PRO A 127 -7.24 10.37 -2.29
N LYS A 128 -6.94 11.61 -2.68
CA LYS A 128 -6.17 11.88 -3.91
C LYS A 128 -4.82 11.16 -3.96
N THR A 129 -4.16 11.00 -2.82
CA THR A 129 -2.89 10.24 -2.68
C THR A 129 -3.05 8.72 -2.77
N ARG A 130 -4.28 8.21 -2.87
CA ARG A 130 -4.63 6.79 -3.06
C ARG A 130 -5.28 6.53 -4.43
N GLN A 131 -5.52 7.57 -5.23
CA GLN A 131 -6.12 7.44 -6.55
C GLN A 131 -5.06 7.01 -7.58
N ALA A 132 -5.13 5.77 -8.04
CA ALA A 132 -4.22 5.20 -9.03
C ALA A 132 -5.00 4.60 -10.22
N VAL A 133 -4.31 4.30 -11.32
CA VAL A 133 -4.96 3.76 -12.53
C VAL A 133 -5.56 2.38 -12.27
N PHE A 134 -4.83 1.52 -11.57
CA PHE A 134 -5.29 0.19 -11.19
C PHE A 134 -5.48 0.08 -9.69
N THR A 135 -6.44 -0.76 -9.29
CA THR A 135 -6.58 -1.16 -7.89
C THR A 135 -5.37 -2.00 -7.49
N GLU A 136 -4.79 -1.68 -6.33
CA GLU A 136 -3.55 -2.29 -5.87
C GLU A 136 -3.56 -2.36 -4.34
N ILE A 137 -2.96 -3.42 -3.78
CA ILE A 137 -2.52 -3.44 -2.39
C ILE A 137 -0.99 -3.52 -2.32
N VAL A 138 -0.42 -2.79 -1.37
CA VAL A 138 1.02 -2.74 -1.12
C VAL A 138 1.30 -3.01 0.35
N PHE A 139 2.26 -3.88 0.62
CA PHE A 139 2.69 -4.25 1.97
C PHE A 139 4.17 -4.61 1.99
N ARG A 140 4.76 -4.60 3.17
CA ARG A 140 6.16 -5.02 3.37
C ARG A 140 6.22 -6.44 3.90
N THR A 141 7.20 -7.21 3.43
CA THR A 141 7.39 -8.62 3.81
C THR A 141 8.50 -8.83 4.82
N LYS A 142 9.28 -7.78 5.11
CA LYS A 142 10.45 -7.81 6.00
C LYS A 142 10.32 -6.71 7.04
N PRO A 143 10.87 -6.91 8.25
CA PRO A 143 10.93 -5.87 9.26
C PRO A 143 11.71 -4.65 8.75
N ARG A 144 11.65 -3.58 9.53
CA ARG A 144 12.48 -2.42 9.29
C ARG A 144 13.98 -2.84 9.19
N PRO A 145 14.71 -2.39 8.17
CA PRO A 145 16.15 -2.61 8.09
C PRO A 145 16.88 -1.86 9.20
N ASP A 146 18.06 -2.33 9.54
CA ASP A 146 18.91 -1.65 10.51
C ASP A 146 19.54 -0.39 9.88
N TYR A 147 18.92 0.77 10.12
CA TYR A 147 19.48 2.08 9.79
C TYR A 147 19.24 3.06 10.93
N GLU A 148 20.22 3.94 11.15
CA GLU A 148 20.27 4.89 12.28
C GLU A 148 19.14 5.94 12.24
N TRP A 149 18.57 6.21 11.06
CA TRP A 149 17.62 7.29 10.86
C TRP A 149 16.17 6.85 11.11
N VAL A 150 15.73 6.92 12.37
CA VAL A 150 14.31 6.74 12.74
C VAL A 150 13.65 8.13 12.77
N MET A 151 12.68 8.39 11.90
CA MET A 151 11.96 9.69 11.94
C MET A 151 10.56 9.58 12.56
N LYS A 152 9.97 8.38 12.57
CA LYS A 152 8.75 8.06 13.32
C LYS A 152 8.85 6.62 13.80
N GLU A 153 8.56 6.38 15.07
CA GLU A 153 8.51 5.02 15.61
C GLU A 153 7.29 4.28 15.06
N THR A 154 7.55 3.10 14.51
CA THR A 154 6.51 2.14 14.13
C THR A 154 6.03 1.43 15.41
N PRO A 155 4.71 1.22 15.60
CA PRO A 155 4.21 0.47 16.75
C PRO A 155 4.87 -0.90 16.86
N HIS A 156 5.04 -1.38 18.10
CA HIS A 156 5.65 -2.69 18.34
C HIS A 156 4.88 -3.81 17.61
N GLY A 157 5.62 -4.73 16.97
CA GLY A 157 5.04 -5.83 16.19
C GLY A 157 4.51 -5.45 14.80
N ILE A 158 4.59 -4.17 14.40
CA ILE A 158 4.11 -3.70 13.09
C ILE A 158 5.26 -3.53 12.11
N ILE A 159 5.02 -3.93 10.86
CA ILE A 159 5.87 -3.63 9.71
C ILE A 159 5.18 -2.54 8.88
N HIS A 160 5.78 -1.35 8.86
CA HIS A 160 5.22 -0.17 8.20
C HIS A 160 5.82 0.05 6.81
N LEU A 161 5.03 0.45 5.79
CA LEU A 161 5.55 0.69 4.43
C LEU A 161 6.66 1.75 4.38
N ALA A 162 6.56 2.79 5.22
CA ALA A 162 7.58 3.84 5.30
C ALA A 162 8.95 3.33 5.77
N ASP A 163 9.02 2.11 6.31
CA ASP A 163 10.29 1.47 6.71
C ASP A 163 11.02 0.82 5.51
N MET A 164 10.65 1.15 4.26
CA MET A 164 11.29 0.67 3.03
C MET A 164 12.81 0.83 3.09
N ASP A 165 13.53 -0.18 2.61
CA ASP A 165 14.99 -0.18 2.64
C ASP A 165 15.57 0.70 1.53
N MET A 166 15.88 1.95 1.87
CA MET A 166 16.45 2.93 0.95
C MET A 166 17.96 2.70 0.74
N LYS A 167 18.36 1.47 0.39
CA LYS A 167 19.75 1.05 0.21
C LYS A 167 20.55 2.02 -0.66
N GLY A 168 21.69 2.46 -0.13
CA GLY A 168 22.61 3.37 -0.82
C GLY A 168 22.15 4.84 -0.88
N MET A 169 21.07 5.20 -0.18
CA MET A 169 20.65 6.59 -0.01
C MET A 169 21.47 7.28 1.07
N ARG A 170 21.94 8.51 0.80
CA ARG A 170 22.65 9.33 1.79
C ARG A 170 21.65 9.98 2.76
N GLU A 171 22.07 10.20 4.00
CA GLU A 171 21.24 10.82 5.04
C GLU A 171 20.57 12.14 4.60
N ASN A 172 21.32 13.06 3.98
CA ASN A 172 20.76 14.34 3.53
C ASN A 172 19.63 14.15 2.50
N GLN A 173 19.78 13.18 1.61
CA GLN A 173 18.75 12.84 0.63
C GLN A 173 17.54 12.21 1.32
N PHE A 174 17.77 11.31 2.28
CA PHE A 174 16.71 10.69 3.08
C PHE A 174 15.89 11.75 3.83
N LYS A 175 16.56 12.67 4.54
CA LYS A 175 15.93 13.78 5.27
C LYS A 175 15.14 14.69 4.33
N ALA A 176 15.68 15.02 3.17
CA ALA A 176 14.99 15.84 2.18
C ALA A 176 13.67 15.19 1.71
N LEU A 177 13.69 13.87 1.44
CA LEU A 177 12.47 13.13 1.08
C LEU A 177 11.48 13.04 2.24
N TRP A 178 11.99 12.85 3.47
CA TRP A 178 11.15 12.77 4.66
C TRP A 178 10.39 14.07 4.96
N TYR A 179 11.10 15.20 4.98
CA TYR A 179 10.47 16.49 5.26
C TYR A 179 9.59 16.96 4.10
N GLY A 180 10.01 16.71 2.85
CA GLY A 180 9.21 17.08 1.68
C GLY A 180 7.90 16.30 1.54
N PHE A 181 7.80 15.11 2.17
CA PHE A 181 6.59 14.28 2.11
C PHE A 181 5.37 14.96 2.78
N PHE A 182 5.55 15.62 3.92
CA PHE A 182 4.43 16.22 4.65
C PHE A 182 3.78 17.34 3.83
N ASP A 183 4.60 18.27 3.34
CA ASP A 183 4.14 19.38 2.50
C ASP A 183 3.50 18.86 1.20
N ASN A 184 4.11 17.87 0.55
CA ASN A 184 3.58 17.31 -0.69
C ASN A 184 2.23 16.61 -0.50
N THR A 185 2.07 15.86 0.60
CA THR A 185 0.82 15.15 0.91
C THR A 185 -0.30 16.12 1.20
N GLU A 186 -0.05 17.14 2.03
CA GLU A 186 -1.03 18.18 2.34
C GLU A 186 -1.44 18.96 1.08
N ASN A 187 -0.48 19.26 0.18
CA ASN A 187 -0.78 19.90 -1.09
C ASN A 187 -1.67 19.06 -2.01
N ILE A 188 -1.44 17.75 -2.11
CA ILE A 188 -2.25 16.85 -2.96
C ILE A 188 -3.65 16.64 -2.37
N LEU A 189 -3.75 16.51 -1.05
CA LEU A 189 -5.03 16.34 -0.36
C LEU A 189 -5.82 17.64 -0.27
N GLY A 190 -5.17 18.79 -0.25
CA GLY A 190 -5.78 20.09 0.05
C GLY A 190 -6.09 20.29 1.54
N HIS A 191 -5.68 19.34 2.40
CA HIS A 191 -5.84 19.35 3.85
C HIS A 191 -4.79 18.44 4.50
N LYS A 192 -4.63 18.53 5.83
CA LYS A 192 -3.75 17.62 6.58
C LYS A 192 -4.23 16.17 6.48
N PRO A 193 -3.31 15.18 6.46
CA PRO A 193 -3.69 13.77 6.47
C PRO A 193 -4.70 13.44 7.57
N ASP A 194 -5.76 12.75 7.18
CA ASP A 194 -6.89 12.33 8.01
C ASP A 194 -6.94 10.79 8.12
N LEU A 195 -8.01 10.25 8.69
CA LEU A 195 -8.16 8.81 8.83
C LEU A 195 -8.23 8.07 7.49
N ARG A 196 -8.86 8.67 6.47
CA ARG A 196 -9.01 8.08 5.14
C ARG A 196 -7.67 7.90 4.43
N SER A 197 -6.78 8.88 4.59
CA SER A 197 -5.45 8.91 3.96
C SER A 197 -4.34 8.31 4.83
N ALA A 198 -4.64 7.92 6.08
CA ALA A 198 -3.66 7.37 7.01
C ALA A 198 -3.06 6.04 6.51
N ALA A 199 -1.79 5.80 6.87
CA ALA A 199 -1.09 4.55 6.51
C ALA A 199 -1.72 3.28 7.12
N LYS A 200 -2.42 3.41 8.25
CA LYS A 200 -3.14 2.29 8.89
C LYS A 200 -4.41 1.88 8.15
N THR A 201 -4.95 2.77 7.32
CA THR A 201 -6.15 2.56 6.50
C THR A 201 -5.71 2.02 5.14
N THR A 202 -6.21 0.83 4.80
CA THR A 202 -6.00 0.19 3.50
C THR A 202 -6.91 0.85 2.46
N PHE A 203 -8.21 0.88 2.72
CA PHE A 203 -9.20 1.53 1.86
C PHE A 203 -10.21 2.32 2.71
N ALA A 204 -10.56 3.52 2.26
CA ALA A 204 -11.72 4.25 2.76
C ALA A 204 -12.83 4.13 1.71
N VAL A 205 -13.93 3.48 2.05
CA VAL A 205 -15.03 3.17 1.12
C VAL A 205 -16.34 3.78 1.60
N PRO A 206 -17.29 4.11 0.72
CA PRO A 206 -18.59 4.63 1.13
C PRO A 206 -19.32 3.69 2.09
N LEU A 207 -20.06 4.24 3.05
CA LEU A 207 -20.82 3.45 4.03
C LEU A 207 -21.72 2.41 3.35
N GLU A 208 -22.42 2.77 2.27
CA GLU A 208 -23.32 1.87 1.54
C GLU A 208 -22.63 0.65 0.92
N LEU A 209 -21.34 0.77 0.57
CA LEU A 209 -20.57 -0.32 -0.03
C LEU A 209 -20.30 -1.42 1.00
N TRP A 210 -20.02 -1.02 2.23
CA TRP A 210 -19.60 -1.91 3.32
C TRP A 210 -20.73 -2.33 4.27
N ARG A 211 -21.85 -1.59 4.31
CA ARG A 211 -22.97 -1.90 5.20
C ARG A 211 -23.55 -3.29 4.90
N GLY A 212 -23.59 -4.15 5.92
CA GLY A 212 -24.19 -5.50 5.83
C GLY A 212 -23.25 -6.61 5.34
N VAL A 213 -21.93 -6.36 5.37
CA VAL A 213 -20.85 -7.33 5.13
C VAL A 213 -20.43 -8.06 6.41
#